data_AF-A0A0D0I456-F1
#
_entry.id   AF-A0A0D0I456-F1
#
_cell.length_a   1.000
_cell.length_b   1.000
_cell.length_c   1.000
_cell.angle_alpha   90.00
_cell.angle_beta   90.00
_cell.angle_gamma   90.00
#
_symmetry.space_group_name_H-M   'P 1'
#
loop_
_entity.id
_entity.type
_entity.pdbx_description
1 polymer ?
#
loop_
_entity_poly.entity_id
_entity_poly.type
_entity_poly.pdbx_seq_one_letter_code
_entity_poly.pdbx_strand_id
1 'polypeptide(L)'
;MSTKTKVLVLGYFGYLTNQLDGQTVKTRDVYRLAKEQLTDCDVEYFDTQSLQKSKLLLFKMFFKVMCCKTLFYLPAHNNLKVFFPIIFILSQLFRFKIHYFVVGGWLREYLTHLPIHRFMLARIKGIHAETQRLKRELEEFYDFRNVDIFPNFRFFDFNPQPTESKKLRIVFMARIMKQKGLDWIFNLADHIVANGLQEKFSITFFGQEADEDKEYFEGKVKQYDFVEYCGHLQPELIHETLSQYDVMLLPTHFYTEGLPGSVVDAYISGIPVIVTEWKHSHEFVDDGKSGFIVPFEDGMQQMIDKVLLLEKDRELLRQLKTNALVKRMEFAPPKLEKSIVGGGKFLTICFVSRVEKSKGLDTLKEVSKILSKYGLDKYVNIDFYGQKTDTYFDTHLNATDIYKYKGVLQPNEVIPTLKRYDALIFPSHYIGEGCPGILVEALSASLPIIASDWKYNNEFVTNGDNGFLCETYNPNSYVEAIKVLLLNKAIRERMAERAYKRSGDFSANRAITLIGEYMKP
;
A
#
# COMPACT_ATOMS: atom_id res chain seq x y z
N MET A 1 15.26 37.52 -3.80
CA MET A 1 15.12 36.19 -3.16
C MET A 1 13.64 35.91 -3.00
N SER A 2 13.10 34.93 -3.72
CA SER A 2 11.71 34.47 -3.50
C SER A 2 11.63 33.85 -2.11
N THR A 3 10.82 34.42 -1.21
CA THR A 3 10.61 33.87 0.13
C THR A 3 9.79 32.58 -0.01
N LYS A 4 10.43 31.43 0.20
CA LYS A 4 9.77 30.12 0.16
C LYS A 4 8.54 30.10 1.08
N THR A 5 7.47 29.45 0.62
CA THR A 5 6.24 29.31 1.41
C THR A 5 6.53 28.46 2.65
N LYS A 6 6.19 28.95 3.84
CA LYS A 6 6.43 28.22 5.10
C LYS A 6 5.35 27.18 5.38
N VAL A 7 5.77 25.94 5.59
CA VAL A 7 4.94 24.82 6.03
C VAL A 7 5.40 24.38 7.42
N LEU A 8 4.48 24.22 8.36
CA LEU A 8 4.80 23.73 9.70
C LEU A 8 4.14 22.38 9.94
N VAL A 9 4.92 21.40 10.38
CA VAL A 9 4.40 20.12 10.89
C VAL A 9 4.40 20.15 12.41
N LEU A 10 3.21 20.12 13.01
CA LEU A 10 2.99 20.23 14.45
C LEU A 10 2.40 18.93 14.99
N GLY A 11 3.14 18.23 15.84
CA GLY A 11 2.71 16.94 16.38
C GLY A 11 3.62 16.41 17.49
N TYR A 12 3.45 15.14 17.87
CA TYR A 12 4.29 14.46 18.85
C TYR A 12 5.32 13.59 18.12
N PHE A 13 6.58 14.03 18.09
CA PHE A 13 7.64 13.33 17.35
C PHE A 13 8.40 12.33 18.23
N GLY A 14 8.38 12.49 19.54
CA GLY A 14 9.10 11.60 20.45
C GLY A 14 10.63 11.72 20.35
N TYR A 15 11.17 12.83 19.81
CA TYR A 15 12.62 12.97 19.59
C TYR A 15 13.42 13.07 20.90
N LEU A 16 12.80 13.48 22.01
CA LEU A 16 13.49 13.59 23.30
C LEU A 16 13.70 12.24 23.99
N THR A 17 12.76 11.31 23.83
CA THR A 17 12.81 9.98 24.45
C THR A 17 13.21 8.88 23.46
N ASN A 18 13.42 9.25 22.19
CA ASN A 18 13.55 8.34 21.05
C ASN A 18 12.42 7.30 20.96
N GLN A 19 11.23 7.65 21.44
CA GLN A 19 10.07 6.77 21.45
C GLN A 19 9.54 6.53 20.04
N LEU A 20 9.32 5.27 19.71
CA LEU A 20 8.87 4.79 18.41
C LEU A 20 7.60 3.98 18.59
N ASP A 21 6.46 4.66 18.48
CA ASP A 21 5.14 4.06 18.48
C ASP A 21 4.37 4.51 17.21
N GLY A 22 3.15 4.02 17.04
CA GLY A 22 2.34 4.35 15.87
C GLY A 22 2.14 5.86 15.65
N GLN A 23 2.05 6.65 16.73
CA GLN A 23 1.86 8.10 16.63
C GLN A 23 3.16 8.82 16.26
N THR A 24 4.28 8.48 16.90
CA THR A 24 5.56 9.14 16.62
C THR A 24 6.05 8.81 15.22
N VAL A 25 5.91 7.54 14.78
CA VAL A 25 6.31 7.13 13.43
C VAL A 25 5.48 7.87 12.38
N LYS A 26 4.15 7.92 12.51
CA LYS A 26 3.29 8.66 11.57
C LYS A 26 3.65 10.14 11.50
N THR A 27 3.90 10.78 12.65
CA THR A 27 4.26 12.20 12.70
C THR A 27 5.59 12.46 11.99
N ARG A 28 6.58 11.59 12.18
CA ARG A 28 7.88 11.65 11.51
C ARG A 28 7.75 11.40 10.01
N ASP A 29 6.95 10.42 9.59
CA ASP A 29 6.70 10.10 8.19
C ASP A 29 6.03 11.26 7.44
N VAL A 30 5.01 11.89 8.03
CA VAL A 30 4.35 13.07 7.43
C VAL A 30 5.32 14.25 7.30
N TYR A 31 6.20 14.47 8.29
CA TYR A 31 7.23 15.49 8.20
C TYR A 31 8.27 15.18 7.12
N ARG A 32 8.75 13.94 7.06
CA ARG A 32 9.69 13.49 6.02
C ARG A 32 9.08 13.66 4.63
N LEU A 33 7.82 13.27 4.45
CA LEU A 33 7.07 13.43 3.20
C LEU A 33 7.00 14.88 2.76
N ALA A 34 6.60 15.77 3.68
CA ALA A 34 6.54 17.20 3.42
C ALA A 34 7.92 17.75 3.01
N LYS A 35 8.98 17.35 3.73
CA LYS A 35 10.34 17.82 3.48
C LYS A 35 10.91 17.32 2.14
N GLU A 36 10.65 16.06 1.77
CA GLU A 36 11.15 15.46 0.52
C GLU A 36 10.39 15.95 -0.71
N GLN A 37 9.08 16.21 -0.59
CA GLN A 37 8.24 16.49 -1.76
C GLN A 37 7.81 17.95 -1.91
N LEU A 38 7.87 18.79 -0.86
CA LEU A 38 7.60 20.23 -0.94
C LEU A 38 8.91 21.02 -1.04
N THR A 39 9.73 20.73 -2.05
CA THR A 39 11.09 21.28 -2.24
C THR A 39 11.12 22.81 -2.39
N ASP A 40 10.04 23.40 -2.91
CA ASP A 40 9.85 24.85 -3.04
C ASP A 40 9.34 25.53 -1.76
N CYS A 41 9.01 24.75 -0.72
CA CYS A 41 8.59 25.24 0.58
C CYS A 41 9.73 25.21 1.59
N ASP A 42 9.61 26.05 2.62
CA ASP A 42 10.41 25.95 3.85
C ASP A 42 9.61 25.13 4.86
N VAL A 43 9.99 23.86 5.03
CA VAL A 43 9.26 22.89 5.86
C VAL A 43 9.92 22.81 7.24
N GLU A 44 9.25 23.36 8.24
CA GLU A 44 9.67 23.31 9.63
C GLU A 44 8.81 22.31 10.42
N TYR A 45 9.28 21.88 11.60
CA TYR A 45 8.48 21.10 12.55
C TYR A 45 8.49 21.71 13.95
N PHE A 46 7.52 21.32 14.77
CA PHE A 46 7.53 21.54 16.21
C PHE A 46 7.08 20.27 16.95
N ASP A 47 7.96 19.75 17.80
CA ASP A 47 7.68 18.59 18.64
C ASP A 47 7.00 19.02 19.94
N THR A 48 5.72 18.66 20.08
CA THR A 48 4.92 18.94 21.28
C THR A 48 5.45 18.23 22.53
N GLN A 49 6.28 17.18 22.40
CA GLN A 49 6.97 16.56 23.55
C GLN A 49 7.85 17.58 24.29
N SER A 50 8.42 18.55 23.59
CA SER A 50 9.29 19.58 24.19
C SER A 50 8.58 20.44 25.25
N LEU A 51 7.25 20.52 25.22
CA LEU A 51 6.45 21.25 26.20
C LEU A 51 6.51 20.61 27.61
N GLN A 52 6.86 19.32 27.70
CA GLN A 52 7.11 18.65 28.98
C GLN A 52 8.39 19.18 29.65
N LYS A 53 9.37 19.65 28.87
CA LYS A 53 10.60 20.26 29.41
C LYS A 53 10.39 21.71 29.83
N SER A 54 9.62 22.50 29.07
CA SER A 54 9.34 23.88 29.42
C SER A 54 8.06 24.39 28.79
N LYS A 55 7.17 24.94 29.63
CA LYS A 55 5.93 25.61 29.19
C LYS A 55 6.19 26.90 28.40
N LEU A 56 7.36 27.53 28.54
CA LEU A 56 7.74 28.73 27.76
C LEU A 56 7.83 28.44 26.25
N LEU A 57 8.06 27.17 25.88
CA LEU A 57 8.08 26.76 24.48
C LEU A 57 6.69 26.85 23.81
N LEU A 58 5.61 27.05 24.57
CA LEU A 58 4.28 27.37 24.02
C LEU A 58 4.32 28.64 23.17
N PHE A 59 5.03 29.68 23.63
CA PHE A 59 5.16 30.93 22.86
C PHE A 59 5.89 30.68 21.53
N LYS A 60 6.95 29.86 21.55
CA LYS A 60 7.68 29.45 20.35
C LYS A 60 6.80 28.64 19.39
N MET A 61 5.97 27.73 19.91
CA MET A 61 5.03 26.94 19.13
C MET A 61 4.03 27.85 18.42
N PHE A 62 3.33 28.72 19.15
CA PHE A 62 2.33 29.61 18.57
C PHE A 62 2.95 30.62 17.62
N PHE A 63 4.16 31.13 17.91
CA PHE A 63 4.90 31.98 16.98
C PHE A 63 5.13 31.29 15.63
N LYS A 64 5.63 30.04 15.64
CA LYS A 64 5.80 29.26 14.41
C LYS A 64 4.47 29.02 13.68
N VAL A 65 3.40 28.72 14.41
CA VAL A 65 2.05 28.55 13.85
C VAL A 65 1.59 29.83 13.14
N MET A 66 1.76 31.00 13.75
CA MET A 66 1.39 32.29 13.16
C MET A 66 2.23 32.66 11.93
N CYS A 67 3.48 32.20 11.86
CA CYS A 67 4.39 32.47 10.74
C CYS A 67 4.23 31.53 9.54
N CYS A 68 3.52 30.40 9.68
CA CYS A 68 3.33 29.45 8.59
C CYS A 68 2.21 29.89 7.63
N LYS A 69 2.21 29.36 6.40
CA LYS A 69 1.09 29.48 5.44
C LYS A 69 0.24 28.22 5.40
N THR A 70 0.84 27.08 5.72
CA THR A 70 0.17 25.78 5.81
C THR A 70 0.63 25.08 7.08
N LEU A 71 -0.32 24.60 7.87
CA LEU A 71 -0.11 23.82 9.07
C LEU A 71 -0.55 22.38 8.82
N PHE A 72 0.39 21.44 8.93
CA PHE A 72 0.10 20.01 9.03
C PHE A 72 0.01 19.66 10.52
N TYR A 73 -1.20 19.37 10.99
CA TYR A 73 -1.51 19.23 12.40
C TYR A 73 -1.78 17.77 12.75
N LEU A 74 -1.00 17.22 13.69
CA LEU A 74 -1.07 15.83 14.17
C LEU A 74 -1.17 15.81 15.71
N PRO A 75 -2.28 16.29 16.29
CA PRO A 75 -2.46 16.34 17.72
C PRO A 75 -2.54 14.94 18.35
N ALA A 76 -1.92 14.78 19.52
CA ALA A 76 -2.32 13.75 20.45
C ALA A 76 -3.77 13.98 20.91
N HIS A 77 -4.44 12.92 21.38
CA HIS A 77 -5.85 12.91 21.77
C HIS A 77 -6.30 14.16 22.56
N ASN A 78 -5.59 14.51 23.64
CA ASN A 78 -5.94 15.67 24.49
C ASN A 78 -5.57 17.03 23.87
N ASN A 79 -4.59 17.08 22.97
CA ASN A 79 -4.15 18.33 22.33
C ASN A 79 -5.21 18.86 21.36
N LEU A 80 -6.02 17.98 20.76
CA LEU A 80 -7.14 18.38 19.92
C LEU A 80 -8.19 19.17 20.71
N LYS A 81 -8.48 18.79 21.95
CA LYS A 81 -9.44 19.55 22.78
C LYS A 81 -8.90 20.92 23.17
N VAL A 82 -7.64 20.99 23.59
CA VAL A 82 -7.05 22.17 24.25
C VAL A 82 -6.45 23.17 23.26
N PHE A 83 -5.61 22.72 22.32
CA PHE A 83 -4.85 23.62 21.45
C PHE A 83 -5.57 23.96 20.14
N PHE A 84 -6.38 23.05 19.61
CA PHE A 84 -7.05 23.27 18.32
C PHE A 84 -7.94 24.51 18.27
N PRO A 85 -8.76 24.86 19.29
CA PRO A 85 -9.58 26.08 19.24
C PRO A 85 -8.72 27.35 19.08
N ILE A 86 -7.59 27.41 19.79
CA ILE A 86 -6.63 28.52 19.71
C ILE A 86 -6.00 28.58 18.33
N ILE A 87 -5.51 27.43 17.83
CA ILE A 87 -4.91 27.32 16.49
C ILE A 87 -5.92 27.71 15.39
N PHE A 88 -7.19 27.31 15.52
CA PHE A 88 -8.25 27.67 14.60
C PHE A 88 -8.45 29.20 14.56
N ILE A 89 -8.57 29.86 15.72
CA ILE A 89 -8.70 31.33 15.77
C ILE A 89 -7.48 32.01 15.12
N LEU A 90 -6.26 31.54 15.43
CA LEU A 90 -5.03 32.05 14.81
C LEU A 90 -5.04 31.84 13.28
N SER A 91 -5.60 30.74 12.78
CA SER A 91 -5.70 30.50 11.33
C SER A 91 -6.56 31.54 10.61
N GLN A 92 -7.60 32.04 11.28
CA GLN A 92 -8.45 33.10 10.73
C GLN A 92 -7.75 34.46 10.76
N LEU A 93 -7.02 34.76 11.85
CA LEU A 93 -6.30 36.02 12.02
C LEU A 93 -5.08 36.13 11.09
N PHE A 94 -4.28 35.06 10.98
CA PHE A 94 -3.02 35.03 10.22
C PHE A 94 -3.17 34.39 8.83
N ARG A 95 -4.38 33.93 8.48
CA ARG A 95 -4.77 33.40 7.16
C ARG A 95 -3.90 32.23 6.68
N PHE A 96 -3.61 31.27 7.56
CA PHE A 96 -2.95 30.01 7.19
C PHE A 96 -3.95 28.86 7.07
N LYS A 97 -3.60 27.86 6.27
CA LYS A 97 -4.44 26.67 6.02
C LYS A 97 -4.11 25.58 7.03
N ILE A 98 -5.13 24.94 7.60
CA ILE A 98 -4.95 23.79 8.50
C ILE A 98 -5.32 22.50 7.77
N HIS A 99 -4.38 21.57 7.73
CA HIS A 99 -4.56 20.18 7.33
C HIS A 99 -4.42 19.31 8.58
N TYR A 100 -5.50 18.67 9.01
CA TYR A 100 -5.51 17.83 10.20
C TYR A 100 -5.34 16.36 9.81
N PHE A 101 -4.23 15.74 10.21
CA PHE A 101 -4.02 14.31 10.02
C PHE A 101 -4.45 13.55 11.27
N VAL A 102 -5.48 12.72 11.11
CA VAL A 102 -6.03 11.95 12.21
C VAL A 102 -5.03 10.85 12.58
N VAL A 103 -4.76 10.64 13.87
CA VAL A 103 -3.90 9.56 14.35
C VAL A 103 -4.78 8.54 15.07
N GLY A 104 -4.96 7.35 14.50
CA GLY A 104 -5.83 6.31 15.04
C GLY A 104 -7.33 6.50 14.71
N GLY A 105 -8.16 5.57 15.18
CA GLY A 105 -9.57 5.43 14.78
C GLY A 105 -10.63 6.01 15.72
N TRP A 106 -10.27 6.93 16.63
CA TRP A 106 -11.14 7.40 17.73
C TRP A 106 -11.87 8.72 17.47
N LEU A 107 -11.57 9.41 16.35
CA LEU A 107 -12.04 10.78 16.13
C LEU A 107 -13.56 10.89 16.09
N ARG A 108 -14.26 9.89 15.51
CA ARG A 108 -15.71 9.90 15.42
C ARG A 108 -16.34 9.90 16.81
N GLU A 109 -16.00 8.94 17.65
CA GLU A 109 -16.51 8.83 19.02
C GLU A 109 -16.15 10.07 19.84
N TYR A 110 -14.92 10.55 19.71
CA TYR A 110 -14.42 11.71 20.44
C TYR A 110 -15.19 13.00 20.13
N LEU A 111 -15.57 13.20 18.87
CA LEU A 111 -16.31 14.40 18.46
C LEU A 111 -17.76 14.42 18.91
N THR A 112 -18.33 13.30 19.37
CA THR A 112 -19.73 13.20 19.82
C THR A 112 -20.05 14.27 20.88
N HIS A 113 -19.10 14.50 21.79
CA HIS A 113 -19.26 15.42 22.93
C HIS A 113 -18.64 16.81 22.71
N LEU A 114 -18.20 17.15 21.48
CA LEU A 114 -17.47 18.38 21.18
C LEU A 114 -18.08 19.17 20.00
N PRO A 115 -19.28 19.76 20.15
CA PRO A 115 -19.97 20.46 19.05
C PRO A 115 -19.18 21.64 18.48
N ILE A 116 -18.45 22.38 19.33
CA ILE A 116 -17.62 23.52 18.89
C ILE A 116 -16.46 23.02 18.02
N HIS A 117 -15.81 21.92 18.41
CA HIS A 117 -14.74 21.30 17.61
C HIS A 117 -15.27 20.82 16.27
N ARG A 118 -16.47 20.24 16.22
CA ARG A 118 -17.10 19.87 14.94
C ARG A 118 -17.27 21.08 14.02
N PHE A 119 -17.79 22.19 14.55
CA PHE A 119 -17.95 23.42 13.79
C PHE A 119 -16.62 23.95 13.22
N MET A 120 -15.55 23.93 14.02
CA MET A 120 -14.22 24.38 13.60
C MET A 120 -13.57 23.42 12.59
N LEU A 121 -13.67 22.11 12.81
CA LEU A 121 -13.15 21.08 11.92
C LEU A 121 -13.82 21.10 10.54
N ALA A 122 -15.13 21.38 10.47
CA ALA A 122 -15.81 21.56 9.19
C ALA A 122 -15.28 22.74 8.34
N ARG A 123 -14.50 23.66 8.93
CA ARG A 123 -14.00 24.89 8.31
C ARG A 123 -12.50 24.89 8.02
N ILE A 124 -11.77 23.85 8.41
CA ILE A 124 -10.35 23.72 8.05
C ILE A 124 -10.18 23.22 6.61
N LYS A 125 -8.95 23.26 6.10
CA LYS A 125 -8.69 22.95 4.69
C LYS A 125 -8.89 21.47 4.35
N GLY A 126 -8.55 20.58 5.28
CA GLY A 126 -8.75 19.14 5.12
C GLY A 126 -8.59 18.37 6.44
N ILE A 127 -9.36 17.30 6.57
CA ILE A 127 -9.25 16.26 7.59
C ILE A 127 -8.81 14.99 6.87
N HIS A 128 -7.65 14.48 7.22
CA HIS A 128 -6.97 13.40 6.53
C HIS A 128 -7.10 12.13 7.38
N ALA A 129 -8.12 11.31 7.07
CA ALA A 129 -8.46 10.08 7.78
C ALA A 129 -7.64 8.88 7.26
N GLU A 130 -7.39 7.89 8.13
CA GLU A 130 -6.60 6.71 7.78
C GLU A 130 -7.39 5.66 6.98
N THR A 131 -8.69 5.53 7.26
CA THR A 131 -9.55 4.45 6.74
C THR A 131 -10.78 4.99 6.02
N GLN A 132 -11.28 4.21 5.06
CA GLN A 132 -12.53 4.53 4.36
C GLN A 132 -13.71 4.53 5.31
N ARG A 133 -13.67 3.66 6.32
CA ARG A 133 -14.67 3.62 7.38
C ARG A 133 -14.71 4.92 8.17
N LEU A 134 -13.58 5.39 8.71
CA LEU A 134 -13.57 6.63 9.50
C LEU A 134 -14.00 7.83 8.64
N LYS A 135 -13.57 7.89 7.38
CA LYS A 135 -14.05 8.93 6.46
C LYS A 135 -15.57 8.92 6.34
N ARG A 136 -16.17 7.77 6.01
CA ARG A 136 -17.64 7.62 5.92
C ARG A 136 -18.33 7.98 7.23
N GLU A 137 -17.80 7.51 8.36
CA GLU A 137 -18.35 7.83 9.69
C GLU A 137 -18.32 9.34 9.96
N LEU A 138 -17.28 10.08 9.55
CA LEU A 138 -17.22 11.53 9.71
C LEU A 138 -18.14 12.29 8.73
N GLU A 139 -18.27 11.79 7.49
CA GLU A 139 -19.17 12.34 6.47
C GLU A 139 -20.65 12.13 6.88
N GLU A 140 -21.03 10.93 7.29
CA GLU A 140 -22.42 10.57 7.59
C GLU A 140 -22.90 11.14 8.92
N PHE A 141 -22.10 11.07 10.00
CA PHE A 141 -22.54 11.52 11.32
C PHE A 141 -22.42 13.04 11.52
N TYR A 142 -21.50 13.71 10.80
CA TYR A 142 -21.19 15.12 11.03
C TYR A 142 -21.29 16.02 9.78
N ASP A 143 -21.67 15.50 8.62
CA ASP A 143 -21.72 16.21 7.32
C ASP A 143 -20.40 16.94 6.99
N PHE A 144 -19.27 16.35 7.39
CA PHE A 144 -17.97 16.90 7.02
C PHE A 144 -17.70 16.67 5.53
N ARG A 145 -17.49 17.76 4.77
CA ARG A 145 -17.20 17.70 3.32
C ARG A 145 -15.72 17.86 2.98
N ASN A 146 -14.90 18.09 4.00
CA ASN A 146 -13.47 18.34 3.89
C ASN A 146 -12.67 17.13 4.40
N VAL A 147 -13.19 15.91 4.29
CA VAL A 147 -12.52 14.68 4.70
C VAL A 147 -11.96 13.94 3.48
N ASP A 148 -10.71 13.54 3.53
CA ASP A 148 -10.10 12.66 2.53
C ASP A 148 -9.36 11.48 3.20
N ILE A 149 -8.83 10.59 2.36
CA ILE A 149 -8.05 9.45 2.81
C ILE A 149 -6.58 9.78 2.67
N PHE A 150 -5.89 9.67 3.79
CA PHE A 150 -4.45 9.74 3.87
C PHE A 150 -3.97 8.50 4.64
N PRO A 151 -3.61 7.43 3.91
CA PRO A 151 -3.30 6.15 4.50
C PRO A 151 -2.06 6.28 5.40
N ASN A 152 -1.96 5.40 6.38
CA ASN A 152 -0.74 5.27 7.16
C ASN A 152 0.30 4.57 6.27
N PHE A 153 1.34 5.29 5.88
CA PHE A 153 2.38 4.83 4.97
C PHE A 153 3.72 4.68 5.70
N ARG A 154 4.67 4.02 5.04
CA ARG A 154 6.05 3.88 5.50
C ARG A 154 7.00 4.19 4.36
N PHE A 155 8.10 4.86 4.65
CA PHE A 155 9.24 4.89 3.74
C PHE A 155 9.98 3.57 3.83
N PHE A 156 10.19 2.93 2.69
CA PHE A 156 11.01 1.73 2.59
C PHE A 156 11.79 1.74 1.28
N ASP A 157 13.06 1.36 1.38
CA ASP A 157 13.92 1.02 0.23
C ASP A 157 14.53 -0.35 0.50
N PHE A 158 13.63 -1.33 0.65
CA PHE A 158 13.97 -2.70 1.00
C PHE A 158 13.31 -3.65 0.03
N ASN A 159 14.09 -4.58 -0.52
CA ASN A 159 13.58 -5.66 -1.33
C ASN A 159 14.02 -7.00 -0.72
N PRO A 160 13.11 -7.72 -0.05
CA PRO A 160 13.47 -8.98 0.60
C PRO A 160 13.87 -10.01 -0.46
N GLN A 161 14.83 -10.85 -0.10
CA GLN A 161 15.18 -12.02 -0.89
C GLN A 161 14.32 -13.21 -0.42
N PRO A 162 13.82 -14.05 -1.35
CA PRO A 162 13.13 -15.27 -0.96
C PRO A 162 14.06 -16.16 -0.12
N THR A 163 13.59 -16.54 1.06
CA THR A 163 14.29 -17.49 1.94
C THR A 163 13.50 -18.78 2.02
N GLU A 164 14.19 -19.91 1.83
CA GLU A 164 13.62 -21.24 2.05
C GLU A 164 14.09 -21.80 3.39
N SER A 165 13.22 -22.55 4.05
CA SER A 165 13.49 -23.18 5.33
C SER A 165 12.74 -24.50 5.42
N LYS A 166 13.35 -25.48 6.09
CA LYS A 166 12.68 -26.75 6.44
C LYS A 166 11.58 -26.53 7.47
N LYS A 167 11.78 -25.61 8.43
CA LYS A 167 10.79 -25.23 9.44
C LYS A 167 9.94 -24.07 8.92
N LEU A 168 8.65 -24.04 9.26
CA LEU A 168 7.84 -22.82 9.14
C LEU A 168 8.25 -21.86 10.25
N ARG A 169 8.90 -20.75 9.87
CA ARG A 169 9.39 -19.74 10.81
C ARG A 169 8.30 -18.69 11.07
N ILE A 170 7.74 -18.72 12.26
CA ILE A 170 6.65 -17.86 12.68
C ILE A 170 7.24 -16.70 13.49
N VAL A 171 6.75 -15.48 13.24
CA VAL A 171 7.16 -14.30 14.00
C VAL A 171 5.96 -13.59 14.62
N PHE A 172 6.15 -13.05 15.81
CA PHE A 172 5.27 -12.07 16.43
C PHE A 172 6.07 -10.80 16.69
N MET A 173 5.55 -9.65 16.27
CA MET A 173 6.16 -8.35 16.55
C MET A 173 5.10 -7.36 17.03
N ALA A 174 5.00 -7.18 18.34
CA ALA A 174 4.18 -6.16 19.00
C ALA A 174 4.57 -6.07 20.48
N ARG A 175 3.97 -5.16 21.24
CA ARG A 175 4.12 -5.18 22.72
C ARG A 175 3.78 -6.57 23.26
N ILE A 176 4.65 -7.11 24.11
CA ILE A 176 4.47 -8.41 24.73
C ILE A 176 3.43 -8.24 25.83
N MET A 177 2.18 -8.49 25.46
CA MET A 177 0.99 -8.36 26.30
C MET A 177 -0.01 -9.45 25.92
N LYS A 178 -0.69 -10.04 26.90
CA LYS A 178 -1.67 -11.11 26.66
C LYS A 178 -2.76 -10.67 25.68
N GLN A 179 -3.24 -9.42 25.78
CA GLN A 179 -4.24 -8.85 24.85
C GLN A 179 -3.76 -8.71 23.39
N LYS A 180 -2.46 -8.85 23.12
CA LYS A 180 -1.95 -8.95 21.75
C LYS A 180 -2.01 -10.37 21.17
N GLY A 181 -2.57 -11.33 21.92
CA GLY A 181 -2.83 -12.69 21.45
C GLY A 181 -1.75 -13.70 21.80
N LEU A 182 -0.89 -13.41 22.79
CA LEU A 182 0.16 -14.32 23.22
C LEU A 182 -0.41 -15.66 23.71
N ASP A 183 -1.58 -15.61 24.35
CA ASP A 183 -2.31 -16.81 24.76
C ASP A 183 -2.64 -17.71 23.58
N TRP A 184 -3.11 -17.18 22.45
CA TRP A 184 -3.40 -17.98 21.26
C TRP A 184 -2.12 -18.57 20.65
N ILE A 185 -1.03 -17.81 20.62
CA ILE A 185 0.25 -18.28 20.08
C ILE A 185 0.84 -19.39 20.96
N PHE A 186 0.70 -19.31 22.29
CA PHE A 186 1.12 -20.40 23.17
C PHE A 186 0.21 -21.62 23.09
N ASN A 187 -1.10 -21.47 22.84
CA ASN A 187 -1.97 -22.60 22.54
C ASN A 187 -1.57 -23.31 21.23
N LEU A 188 -1.11 -22.56 20.21
CA LEU A 188 -0.49 -23.14 19.03
C LEU A 188 0.78 -23.93 19.39
N ALA A 189 1.63 -23.42 20.28
CA ALA A 189 2.81 -24.16 20.76
C ALA A 189 2.42 -25.45 21.51
N ASP A 190 1.41 -25.41 22.38
CA ASP A 190 0.84 -26.58 23.04
C ASP A 190 0.34 -27.61 22.01
N HIS A 191 -0.38 -27.17 20.97
CA HIS A 191 -0.84 -28.03 19.88
C HIS A 191 0.31 -28.67 19.09
N ILE A 192 1.37 -27.92 18.79
CA ILE A 192 2.57 -28.42 18.10
C ILE A 192 3.24 -29.53 18.93
N VAL A 193 3.36 -29.36 20.25
CA VAL A 193 3.93 -30.37 21.15
C VAL A 193 3.06 -31.61 21.23
N ALA A 194 1.75 -31.44 21.46
CA ALA A 194 0.81 -32.55 21.60
C ALA A 194 0.77 -33.47 20.36
N ASN A 195 1.12 -32.94 19.19
CA ASN A 195 1.14 -33.68 17.92
C ASN A 195 2.54 -34.05 17.43
N GLY A 196 3.60 -33.81 18.22
CA GLY A 196 4.97 -34.18 17.86
C GLY A 196 5.54 -33.41 16.65
N LEU A 197 5.13 -32.16 16.44
CA LEU A 197 5.47 -31.35 15.26
C LEU A 197 6.61 -30.35 15.50
N GLN A 198 7.31 -30.41 16.64
CA GLN A 198 8.32 -29.42 17.07
C GLN A 198 9.43 -29.21 16.02
N GLU A 199 9.80 -30.25 15.27
CA GLU A 199 10.82 -30.15 14.22
C GLU A 199 10.38 -29.40 12.96
N LYS A 200 9.09 -29.07 12.83
CA LYS A 200 8.52 -28.37 11.67
C LYS A 200 8.32 -26.88 11.88
N PHE A 201 8.46 -26.37 13.10
CA PHE A 201 8.11 -24.98 13.43
C PHE A 201 9.21 -24.29 14.24
N SER A 202 9.27 -22.96 14.14
CA SER A 202 9.92 -22.08 15.10
C SER A 202 9.03 -20.86 15.34
N ILE A 203 9.00 -20.34 16.56
CA ILE A 203 8.20 -19.15 16.92
C ILE A 203 9.11 -18.13 17.60
N THR A 204 9.23 -16.95 17.01
CA THR A 204 10.07 -15.89 17.56
C THR A 204 9.25 -14.66 17.92
N PHE A 205 9.46 -14.15 19.13
CA PHE A 205 8.80 -12.96 19.64
C PHE A 205 9.75 -11.76 19.67
N PHE A 206 9.25 -10.63 19.17
CA PHE A 206 9.88 -9.32 19.30
C PHE A 206 8.91 -8.31 19.91
N GLY A 207 9.40 -7.49 20.84
CA GLY A 207 8.63 -6.41 21.43
C GLY A 207 9.06 -6.03 22.84
N GLN A 208 8.59 -4.88 23.31
CA GLN A 208 8.79 -4.47 24.69
C GLN A 208 7.83 -5.24 25.61
N GLU A 209 8.35 -5.77 26.71
CA GLU A 209 7.58 -6.41 27.77
C GLU A 209 6.74 -5.42 28.55
N ALA A 210 5.47 -5.75 28.77
CA ALA A 210 4.64 -5.09 29.76
C ALA A 210 4.83 -5.80 31.11
N ASP A 211 5.01 -5.02 32.18
CA ASP A 211 5.33 -5.54 33.51
C ASP A 211 4.30 -6.56 34.01
N GLU A 212 3.01 -6.37 33.67
CA GLU A 212 1.89 -7.21 34.11
C GLU A 212 1.90 -8.64 33.54
N ASP A 213 2.45 -8.84 32.35
CA ASP A 213 2.43 -10.13 31.64
C ASP A 213 3.80 -10.81 31.56
N LYS A 214 4.84 -10.17 32.11
CA LYS A 214 6.23 -10.58 31.96
C LYS A 214 6.51 -11.99 32.48
N GLU A 215 6.14 -12.27 33.73
CA GLU A 215 6.38 -13.59 34.33
C GLU A 215 5.67 -14.72 33.59
N TYR A 216 4.43 -14.48 33.16
CA TYR A 216 3.65 -15.42 32.35
C TYR A 216 4.36 -15.70 31.01
N PHE A 217 4.78 -14.64 30.31
CA PHE A 217 5.43 -14.76 29.02
C PHE A 217 6.78 -15.47 29.11
N GLU A 218 7.67 -15.04 30.01
CA GLU A 218 9.00 -15.66 30.18
C GLU A 218 8.88 -17.13 30.60
N GLY A 219 7.92 -17.47 31.47
CA GLY A 219 7.64 -18.84 31.88
C GLY A 219 7.20 -19.72 30.70
N LYS A 220 6.33 -19.18 29.84
CA LYS A 220 5.84 -19.88 28.63
C LYS A 220 6.90 -20.04 27.56
N VAL A 221 7.76 -19.04 27.33
CA VAL A 221 8.88 -19.15 26.36
C VAL A 221 9.84 -20.26 26.77
N LYS A 222 10.21 -20.35 28.05
CA LYS A 222 11.12 -21.41 28.57
C LYS A 222 10.55 -22.83 28.49
N GLN A 223 9.25 -22.99 28.25
CA GLN A 223 8.57 -24.29 28.17
C GLN A 223 8.88 -25.02 26.85
N TYR A 224 9.33 -24.32 25.81
CA TYR A 224 9.45 -24.87 24.46
C TYR A 224 10.80 -24.53 23.82
N ASP A 225 11.53 -25.54 23.34
CA ASP A 225 12.84 -25.36 22.70
C ASP A 225 12.77 -24.66 21.32
N PHE A 226 11.59 -24.62 20.70
CA PHE A 226 11.35 -24.00 19.39
C PHE A 226 10.71 -22.61 19.50
N VAL A 227 10.60 -22.06 20.71
CA VAL A 227 10.05 -20.73 20.98
C VAL A 227 11.14 -19.84 21.58
N GLU A 228 11.34 -18.65 21.02
CA GLU A 228 12.36 -17.72 21.49
C GLU A 228 11.82 -16.28 21.61
N TYR A 229 12.43 -15.53 22.52
CA TYR A 229 12.20 -14.09 22.67
C TYR A 229 13.51 -13.35 22.44
N CYS A 230 13.50 -12.41 21.50
CA CYS A 230 14.70 -11.71 21.04
C CYS A 230 14.73 -10.23 21.45
N GLY A 231 13.89 -9.83 22.40
CA GLY A 231 13.82 -8.44 22.85
C GLY A 231 13.08 -7.52 21.87
N HIS A 232 13.41 -6.23 21.87
CA HIS A 232 12.83 -5.26 20.95
C HIS A 232 13.76 -5.02 19.75
N LEU A 233 13.17 -4.93 18.56
CA LEU A 233 13.92 -4.61 17.34
C LEU A 233 14.14 -3.10 17.20
N GLN A 234 15.35 -2.74 16.78
CA GLN A 234 15.63 -1.38 16.32
C GLN A 234 14.97 -1.15 14.95
N PRO A 235 14.37 0.03 14.70
CA PRO A 235 13.64 0.31 13.46
C PRO A 235 14.40 -0.02 12.18
N GLU A 236 15.70 0.23 12.16
CA GLU A 236 16.57 0.05 11.00
C GLU A 236 16.75 -1.42 10.63
N LEU A 237 16.58 -2.34 11.59
CA LEU A 237 16.76 -3.78 11.42
C LEU A 237 15.43 -4.53 11.21
N ILE A 238 14.28 -3.85 11.34
CA ILE A 238 12.97 -4.52 11.31
C ILE A 238 12.79 -5.28 10.00
N HIS A 239 12.95 -4.62 8.84
CA HIS A 239 12.63 -5.23 7.55
C HIS A 239 13.61 -6.36 7.18
N GLU A 240 14.90 -6.16 7.47
CA GLU A 240 15.91 -7.20 7.28
C GLU A 240 15.62 -8.42 8.14
N THR A 241 15.32 -8.21 9.43
CA THR A 241 15.05 -9.31 10.37
C THR A 241 13.76 -10.05 10.00
N LEU A 242 12.65 -9.33 9.78
CA LEU A 242 11.37 -9.94 9.44
C LEU A 242 11.41 -10.72 8.12
N SER A 243 12.27 -10.33 7.15
CA SER A 243 12.44 -11.07 5.89
C SER A 243 12.98 -12.50 6.05
N GLN A 244 13.56 -12.80 7.22
CA GLN A 244 14.03 -14.14 7.58
C GLN A 244 12.92 -15.05 8.11
N TYR A 245 11.66 -14.59 8.15
CA TYR A 245 10.52 -15.37 8.63
C TYR A 245 9.57 -15.72 7.49
N ASP A 246 8.59 -16.57 7.79
CA ASP A 246 7.65 -17.10 6.81
C ASP A 246 6.25 -16.51 6.96
N VAL A 247 5.78 -16.31 8.18
CA VAL A 247 4.45 -15.75 8.46
C VAL A 247 4.47 -15.00 9.79
N MET A 248 3.78 -13.86 9.85
CA MET A 248 3.56 -13.14 11.10
C MET A 248 2.21 -13.50 11.70
N LEU A 249 2.16 -13.77 13.01
CA LEU A 249 0.91 -13.88 13.75
C LEU A 249 0.65 -12.60 14.54
N LEU A 250 -0.56 -12.07 14.41
CA LEU A 250 -1.06 -10.98 15.27
C LEU A 250 -2.52 -11.21 15.64
N PRO A 251 -2.83 -12.24 16.47
CA PRO A 251 -4.18 -12.57 16.88
C PRO A 251 -4.66 -11.66 18.02
N THR A 252 -4.71 -10.36 17.78
CA THR A 252 -4.98 -9.37 18.82
C THR A 252 -6.42 -9.43 19.34
N HIS A 253 -6.57 -9.23 20.66
CA HIS A 253 -7.86 -9.07 21.36
C HIS A 253 -8.32 -7.60 21.44
N PHE A 254 -7.67 -6.69 20.71
CA PHE A 254 -8.08 -5.28 20.63
C PHE A 254 -9.05 -5.08 19.46
N TYR A 255 -10.37 -5.12 19.73
CA TYR A 255 -11.37 -4.96 18.67
C TYR A 255 -11.26 -3.63 17.91
N THR A 256 -10.81 -2.57 18.60
CA THR A 256 -10.64 -1.21 18.06
C THR A 256 -9.24 -0.93 17.52
N GLU A 257 -8.40 -1.96 17.35
CA GLU A 257 -7.07 -1.80 16.75
C GLU A 257 -7.17 -1.05 15.41
N GLY A 258 -6.27 -0.08 15.22
CA GLY A 258 -6.13 0.65 13.96
C GLY A 258 -5.44 -0.21 12.90
N LEU A 259 -4.60 0.40 12.07
CA LEU A 259 -3.61 -0.34 11.29
C LEU A 259 -2.39 -0.63 12.20
N PRO A 260 -2.11 -1.89 12.55
CA PRO A 260 -0.91 -2.22 13.30
C PRO A 260 0.33 -1.95 12.43
N GLY A 261 1.30 -1.21 12.97
CA GLY A 261 2.56 -0.94 12.26
C GLY A 261 3.29 -2.23 11.84
N SER A 262 3.24 -3.26 12.69
CA SER A 262 3.88 -4.55 12.43
C SER A 262 3.31 -5.31 11.24
N VAL A 263 2.02 -5.12 10.91
CA VAL A 263 1.42 -5.68 9.69
C VAL A 263 2.02 -5.01 8.45
N VAL A 264 2.21 -3.69 8.48
CA VAL A 264 2.87 -2.96 7.39
C VAL A 264 4.32 -3.40 7.24
N ASP A 265 5.04 -3.53 8.36
CA ASP A 265 6.43 -3.99 8.37
C ASP A 265 6.57 -5.44 7.86
N ALA A 266 5.61 -6.32 8.17
CA ALA A 266 5.54 -7.68 7.64
C ALA A 266 5.42 -7.67 6.10
N TYR A 267 4.49 -6.88 5.55
CA TYR A 267 4.34 -6.76 4.10
C TYR A 267 5.56 -6.17 3.41
N ILE A 268 6.18 -5.13 3.99
CA ILE A 268 7.43 -4.56 3.46
C ILE A 268 8.53 -5.64 3.37
N SER A 269 8.56 -6.52 4.38
CA SER A 269 9.48 -7.64 4.51
C SER A 269 9.09 -8.87 3.68
N GLY A 270 7.97 -8.82 2.97
CA GLY A 270 7.51 -9.89 2.06
C GLY A 270 6.94 -11.11 2.77
N ILE A 271 6.43 -10.96 4.00
CA ILE A 271 5.79 -12.05 4.73
C ILE A 271 4.28 -11.78 4.91
N PRO A 272 3.41 -12.79 4.69
CA PRO A 272 1.99 -12.67 4.96
C PRO A 272 1.69 -12.65 6.46
N VAL A 273 0.47 -12.26 6.80
CA VAL A 273 0.00 -12.15 8.19
C VAL A 273 -1.19 -13.08 8.44
N ILE A 274 -1.31 -13.60 9.66
CA ILE A 274 -2.54 -14.22 10.16
C ILE A 274 -3.02 -13.37 11.33
N VAL A 275 -4.24 -12.85 11.20
CA VAL A 275 -4.80 -11.84 12.10
C VAL A 275 -6.21 -12.20 12.54
N THR A 276 -6.63 -11.72 13.69
CA THR A 276 -8.05 -11.76 14.11
C THR A 276 -8.88 -10.72 13.36
N GLU A 277 -10.18 -10.96 13.26
CA GLU A 277 -11.14 -10.08 12.58
C GLU A 277 -11.53 -8.86 13.44
N TRP A 278 -10.56 -7.97 13.74
CA TRP A 278 -10.87 -6.69 14.40
C TRP A 278 -11.55 -5.71 13.42
N LYS A 279 -12.07 -4.60 13.96
CA LYS A 279 -12.93 -3.60 13.27
C LYS A 279 -12.45 -3.15 11.86
N HIS A 280 -11.14 -3.16 11.59
CA HIS A 280 -10.52 -2.65 10.36
C HIS A 280 -9.67 -3.68 9.60
N SER A 281 -9.61 -4.93 10.05
CA SER A 281 -8.72 -5.96 9.49
C SER A 281 -8.86 -6.13 7.96
N HIS A 282 -10.09 -6.18 7.45
CA HIS A 282 -10.43 -6.29 6.02
C HIS A 282 -10.03 -5.08 5.16
N GLU A 283 -9.73 -3.91 5.74
CA GLU A 283 -9.21 -2.77 4.96
C GLU A 283 -7.73 -2.94 4.62
N PHE A 284 -7.01 -3.83 5.31
CA PHE A 284 -5.55 -3.92 5.25
C PHE A 284 -5.04 -5.33 4.94
N VAL A 285 -5.88 -6.36 5.10
CA VAL A 285 -5.58 -7.75 4.80
C VAL A 285 -6.54 -8.26 3.73
N ASP A 286 -6.00 -8.71 2.61
CA ASP A 286 -6.77 -9.39 1.57
C ASP A 286 -6.82 -10.87 1.93
N ASP A 287 -7.93 -11.32 2.54
CA ASP A 287 -8.07 -12.69 3.05
C ASP A 287 -7.84 -13.74 1.94
N GLY A 288 -6.99 -14.72 2.25
CA GLY A 288 -6.53 -15.76 1.31
C GLY A 288 -5.55 -15.27 0.25
N LYS A 289 -5.15 -13.98 0.26
CA LYS A 289 -4.19 -13.40 -0.68
C LYS A 289 -2.96 -12.82 0.00
N SER A 290 -3.10 -11.77 0.82
CA SER A 290 -1.96 -11.17 1.55
C SER A 290 -1.76 -11.78 2.94
N GLY A 291 -2.70 -12.62 3.38
CA GLY A 291 -2.75 -13.21 4.70
C GLY A 291 -4.06 -13.95 4.93
N PHE A 292 -4.32 -14.30 6.18
CA PHE A 292 -5.62 -14.84 6.61
C PHE A 292 -6.24 -14.01 7.72
N ILE A 293 -7.56 -13.86 7.66
CA ILE A 293 -8.36 -13.29 8.72
C ILE A 293 -9.11 -14.44 9.40
N VAL A 294 -8.97 -14.56 10.72
CA VAL A 294 -9.70 -15.54 11.53
C VAL A 294 -10.72 -14.82 12.43
N PRO A 295 -11.83 -15.49 12.83
CA PRO A 295 -12.82 -14.88 13.70
C PRO A 295 -12.19 -14.25 14.95
N PHE A 296 -12.69 -13.09 15.35
CA PHE A 296 -12.19 -12.39 16.53
C PHE A 296 -12.50 -13.15 17.83
N GLU A 297 -13.71 -13.68 17.93
CA GLU A 297 -14.16 -14.56 19.02
C GLU A 297 -14.02 -16.01 18.57
N ASP A 298 -13.52 -16.87 19.45
CA ASP A 298 -13.36 -18.33 19.23
C ASP A 298 -12.58 -18.75 17.98
N GLY A 299 -11.81 -17.84 17.38
CA GLY A 299 -10.99 -18.06 16.18
C GLY A 299 -9.70 -18.85 16.37
N MET A 300 -9.39 -19.30 17.58
CA MET A 300 -8.11 -19.91 17.94
C MET A 300 -7.83 -21.17 17.11
N GLN A 301 -8.83 -22.05 16.96
CA GLN A 301 -8.66 -23.29 16.20
C GLN A 301 -8.42 -22.97 14.72
N GLN A 302 -9.15 -22.00 14.15
CA GLN A 302 -8.96 -21.59 12.76
C GLN A 302 -7.57 -21.00 12.55
N MET A 303 -7.03 -20.25 13.51
CA MET A 303 -5.64 -19.77 13.45
C MET A 303 -4.65 -20.94 13.37
N ILE A 304 -4.81 -21.95 14.24
CA ILE A 304 -3.99 -23.16 14.22
C ILE A 304 -4.10 -23.85 12.86
N ASP A 305 -5.33 -24.04 12.36
CA ASP A 305 -5.58 -24.69 11.08
C ASP A 305 -4.91 -23.95 9.91
N LYS A 306 -4.92 -22.61 9.92
CA LYS A 306 -4.22 -21.79 8.91
C LYS A 306 -2.70 -21.91 9.02
N VAL A 307 -2.14 -21.97 10.22
CA VAL A 307 -0.70 -22.20 10.41
C VAL A 307 -0.29 -23.59 9.90
N LEU A 308 -1.05 -24.62 10.24
CA LEU A 308 -0.81 -25.99 9.77
C LEU A 308 -0.97 -26.12 8.24
N LEU A 309 -1.94 -25.40 7.66
CA LEU A 309 -2.12 -25.30 6.22
C LEU A 309 -0.86 -24.74 5.54
N LEU A 310 -0.28 -23.65 6.06
CA LEU A 310 0.93 -23.05 5.49
C LEU A 310 2.18 -23.92 5.67
N GLU A 311 2.24 -24.75 6.70
CA GLU A 311 3.31 -25.75 6.84
C GLU A 311 3.21 -26.84 5.77
N LYS A 312 1.98 -27.32 5.53
CA LYS A 312 1.68 -28.40 4.60
C LYS A 312 1.72 -27.96 3.13
N ASP A 313 1.24 -26.77 2.82
CA ASP A 313 1.17 -26.19 1.47
C ASP A 313 2.14 -25.01 1.33
N ARG A 314 3.39 -25.33 1.01
CA ARG A 314 4.46 -24.34 0.84
C ARG A 314 4.31 -23.52 -0.44
N GLU A 315 3.55 -23.99 -1.41
CA GLU A 315 3.27 -23.22 -2.62
C GLU A 315 2.26 -22.11 -2.33
N LEU A 316 1.20 -22.42 -1.58
CA LEU A 316 0.29 -21.40 -1.07
C LEU A 316 1.04 -20.33 -0.27
N LEU A 317 1.96 -20.73 0.62
CA LEU A 317 2.80 -19.78 1.36
C LEU A 317 3.61 -18.87 0.43
N ARG A 318 4.22 -19.41 -0.64
CA ARG A 318 4.93 -18.59 -1.64
C ARG A 318 4.01 -17.60 -2.33
N GLN A 319 2.80 -18.02 -2.69
CA GLN A 319 1.79 -17.14 -3.30
C GLN A 319 1.41 -16.00 -2.34
N LEU A 320 1.16 -16.31 -1.07
CA LEU A 320 0.85 -15.29 -0.06
C LEU A 320 2.03 -14.33 0.17
N LYS A 321 3.27 -14.81 0.18
CA LYS A 321 4.48 -13.97 0.24
C LYS A 321 4.58 -13.01 -0.94
N THR A 322 4.34 -13.49 -2.16
CA THR A 322 4.31 -12.63 -3.37
C THR A 322 3.21 -11.57 -3.27
N ASN A 323 2.01 -11.96 -2.83
CA ASN A 323 0.90 -11.03 -2.63
C ASN A 323 1.18 -10.02 -1.50
N ALA A 324 1.89 -10.39 -0.44
CA ALA A 324 2.34 -9.46 0.59
C ALA A 324 3.27 -8.39 0.01
N LEU A 325 4.16 -8.75 -0.92
CA LEU A 325 5.01 -7.80 -1.65
C LEU A 325 4.24 -6.89 -2.59
N VAL A 326 3.12 -7.35 -3.14
CA VAL A 326 2.18 -6.49 -3.87
C VAL A 326 1.44 -5.59 -2.90
N LYS A 327 0.98 -6.13 -1.76
CA LYS A 327 0.20 -5.40 -0.76
C LYS A 327 0.97 -4.27 -0.09
N ARG A 328 2.27 -4.45 0.17
CA ARG A 328 3.15 -3.40 0.76
C ARG A 328 3.09 -2.08 0.00
N MET A 329 2.76 -2.13 -1.28
CA MET A 329 2.70 -0.99 -2.17
C MET A 329 1.54 -0.04 -1.90
N GLU A 330 0.49 -0.51 -1.22
CA GLU A 330 -0.59 0.36 -0.73
C GLU A 330 -0.12 1.25 0.44
N PHE A 331 0.97 0.85 1.11
CA PHE A 331 1.55 1.56 2.25
C PHE A 331 2.82 2.35 1.88
N ALA A 332 3.12 2.50 0.59
CA ALA A 332 4.21 3.35 0.11
C ALA A 332 3.89 4.85 0.31
N PRO A 333 4.90 5.73 0.42
CA PRO A 333 4.68 7.16 0.62
C PRO A 333 3.86 7.78 -0.52
N PRO A 334 2.76 8.50 -0.22
CA PRO A 334 1.93 9.12 -1.25
C PRO A 334 2.62 10.34 -1.88
N LYS A 335 2.19 10.80 -3.05
CA LYS A 335 2.69 12.06 -3.63
C LYS A 335 1.83 13.26 -3.15
N LEU A 336 2.45 14.27 -2.56
CA LEU A 336 1.84 15.52 -2.07
C LEU A 336 1.51 16.48 -3.21
N GLU A 337 2.34 16.49 -4.27
CA GLU A 337 1.99 17.22 -5.47
C GLU A 337 0.85 16.51 -6.18
N LYS A 338 -0.27 17.22 -6.34
CA LYS A 338 -1.06 17.09 -7.55
C LYS A 338 -0.23 17.64 -8.70
N SER A 339 0.81 16.92 -9.13
CA SER A 339 1.12 16.97 -10.54
C SER A 339 -0.13 16.41 -11.22
N ILE A 340 -0.87 17.28 -11.89
CA ILE A 340 -1.80 16.86 -12.92
C ILE A 340 -0.91 16.48 -14.10
N VAL A 341 -0.29 15.30 -13.99
CA VAL A 341 0.28 14.57 -15.12
C VAL A 341 -0.01 13.10 -14.82
N GLY A 342 -1.06 12.56 -15.44
CA GLY A 342 -1.48 11.15 -15.30
C GLY A 342 -2.33 10.84 -14.07
N GLY A 343 -3.37 11.64 -13.81
CA GLY A 343 -4.45 11.36 -12.87
C GLY A 343 -5.72 11.96 -13.42
N GLY A 344 -6.09 11.56 -14.63
CA GLY A 344 -7.33 12.03 -15.22
C GLY A 344 -8.50 11.64 -14.33
N LYS A 345 -9.60 12.38 -14.46
CA LYS A 345 -10.95 11.80 -14.26
C LYS A 345 -11.13 10.48 -15.03
N PHE A 346 -10.25 10.21 -16.00
CA PHE A 346 -10.29 9.11 -16.94
C PHE A 346 -8.92 8.42 -16.98
N LEU A 347 -8.94 7.10 -17.12
CA LEU A 347 -7.81 6.26 -17.49
C LEU A 347 -7.83 6.07 -19.01
N THR A 348 -6.75 6.43 -19.68
CA THR A 348 -6.59 6.26 -21.13
C THR A 348 -5.64 5.11 -21.42
N ILE A 349 -6.13 4.08 -22.07
CA ILE A 349 -5.38 2.86 -22.38
C ILE A 349 -5.25 2.75 -23.89
N CYS A 350 -4.11 2.26 -24.38
CA CYS A 350 -3.95 1.90 -25.78
C CYS A 350 -3.88 0.39 -25.96
N PHE A 351 -4.49 -0.08 -27.04
CA PHE A 351 -4.29 -1.40 -27.62
C PHE A 351 -3.52 -1.20 -28.92
N VAL A 352 -2.40 -1.90 -29.09
CA VAL A 352 -1.61 -1.83 -30.33
C VAL A 352 -1.26 -3.24 -30.78
N SER A 353 -1.99 -3.73 -31.78
CA SER A 353 -1.78 -5.03 -32.44
C SER A 353 -2.67 -5.11 -33.68
N ARG A 354 -2.65 -6.21 -34.41
CA ARG A 354 -3.73 -6.50 -35.36
C ARG A 354 -5.07 -6.44 -34.62
N VAL A 355 -6.07 -5.82 -35.23
CA VAL A 355 -7.40 -5.68 -34.64
C VAL A 355 -8.25 -6.84 -35.15
N GLU A 356 -8.21 -7.94 -34.41
CA GLU A 356 -8.92 -9.20 -34.69
C GLU A 356 -9.30 -9.93 -33.40
N LYS A 357 -10.30 -10.83 -33.48
CA LYS A 357 -10.80 -11.60 -32.34
C LYS A 357 -9.69 -12.27 -31.53
N SER A 358 -8.75 -12.96 -32.20
CA SER A 358 -7.66 -13.70 -31.54
C SER A 358 -6.66 -12.85 -30.77
N LYS A 359 -6.68 -11.52 -30.95
CA LYS A 359 -5.90 -10.59 -30.15
C LYS A 359 -6.61 -10.17 -28.85
N GLY A 360 -7.66 -10.89 -28.47
CA GLY A 360 -8.35 -10.73 -27.18
C GLY A 360 -9.50 -9.75 -27.19
N LEU A 361 -10.01 -9.38 -28.37
CA LEU A 361 -11.17 -8.48 -28.51
C LEU A 361 -12.46 -9.10 -27.90
N ASP A 362 -12.56 -10.42 -27.88
CA ASP A 362 -13.63 -11.15 -27.18
C ASP A 362 -13.58 -10.97 -25.66
N THR A 363 -12.40 -11.04 -25.06
CA THR A 363 -12.20 -10.69 -23.64
C THR A 363 -12.56 -9.23 -23.38
N LEU A 364 -12.10 -8.30 -24.23
CA LEU A 364 -12.40 -6.88 -24.08
C LEU A 364 -13.90 -6.59 -24.17
N LYS A 365 -14.64 -7.28 -25.05
CA LYS A 365 -16.10 -7.18 -25.09
C LYS A 365 -16.73 -7.42 -23.72
N GLU A 366 -16.30 -8.45 -22.99
CA GLU A 366 -16.83 -8.73 -21.65
C GLU A 366 -16.32 -7.74 -20.60
N VAL A 367 -15.07 -7.26 -20.71
CA VAL A 367 -14.53 -6.18 -19.85
C VAL A 367 -15.42 -4.94 -19.90
N SER A 368 -15.86 -4.50 -21.08
CA SER A 368 -16.74 -3.32 -21.20
C SER A 368 -18.06 -3.48 -20.44
N LYS A 369 -18.67 -4.66 -20.49
CA LYS A 369 -19.91 -4.96 -19.76
C LYS A 369 -19.71 -4.90 -18.25
N ILE A 370 -18.60 -5.46 -17.78
CA ILE A 370 -18.28 -5.47 -16.35
C ILE A 370 -17.97 -4.04 -15.86
N LEU A 371 -17.18 -3.26 -16.60
CA LEU A 371 -16.92 -1.86 -16.27
C LEU A 371 -18.22 -1.04 -16.21
N SER A 372 -19.12 -1.24 -17.17
CA SER A 372 -20.44 -0.59 -17.20
C SER A 372 -21.30 -0.97 -16.00
N LYS A 373 -21.30 -2.26 -15.61
CA LYS A 373 -21.99 -2.76 -14.41
C LYS A 373 -21.53 -2.05 -13.13
N TYR A 374 -20.24 -1.69 -13.05
CA TYR A 374 -19.67 -0.93 -11.92
C TYR A 374 -19.72 0.60 -12.11
N GLY A 375 -20.26 1.10 -13.23
CA GLY A 375 -20.26 2.53 -13.56
C GLY A 375 -18.87 3.14 -13.76
N LEU A 376 -17.90 2.31 -14.16
CA LEU A 376 -16.50 2.70 -14.40
C LEU A 376 -16.19 2.98 -15.88
N ASP A 377 -17.07 2.55 -16.77
CA ASP A 377 -17.04 2.79 -18.22
C ASP A 377 -16.84 4.27 -18.57
N LYS A 378 -17.54 5.17 -17.86
CA LYS A 378 -17.39 6.63 -18.01
C LYS A 378 -16.04 7.20 -17.57
N TYR A 379 -15.14 6.38 -17.04
CA TYR A 379 -13.81 6.78 -16.59
C TYR A 379 -12.70 6.02 -17.31
N VAL A 380 -13.00 5.22 -18.32
CA VAL A 380 -12.01 4.43 -19.05
C VAL A 380 -12.20 4.63 -20.55
N ASN A 381 -11.11 4.93 -21.26
CA ASN A 381 -11.09 4.99 -22.71
C ASN A 381 -9.97 4.08 -23.22
N ILE A 382 -10.29 3.16 -24.13
CA ILE A 382 -9.33 2.23 -24.73
C ILE A 382 -9.30 2.47 -26.24
N ASP A 383 -8.18 3.01 -26.71
CA ASP A 383 -7.96 3.33 -28.12
C ASP A 383 -7.21 2.19 -28.83
N PHE A 384 -7.71 1.79 -30.00
CA PHE A 384 -7.16 0.68 -30.79
C PHE A 384 -6.36 1.20 -31.97
N TYR A 385 -5.13 0.71 -32.08
CA TYR A 385 -4.25 0.93 -33.22
C TYR A 385 -3.85 -0.41 -33.85
N GLY A 386 -3.89 -0.44 -35.18
CA GLY A 386 -3.43 -1.55 -36.00
C GLY A 386 -4.40 -1.93 -37.11
N GLN A 387 -3.95 -2.79 -38.01
CA GLN A 387 -4.75 -3.22 -39.15
C GLN A 387 -5.92 -4.08 -38.66
N LYS A 388 -7.14 -3.74 -39.07
CA LYS A 388 -8.31 -4.63 -38.90
C LYS A 388 -8.15 -5.82 -39.85
N THR A 389 -8.08 -7.01 -39.30
CA THR A 389 -7.95 -8.26 -40.07
C THR A 389 -9.23 -9.11 -40.05
N ASP A 390 -10.20 -8.74 -39.22
CA ASP A 390 -11.58 -9.24 -39.26
C ASP A 390 -12.59 -8.11 -38.97
N THR A 391 -13.88 -8.43 -38.94
CA THR A 391 -14.96 -7.48 -38.64
C THR A 391 -15.32 -7.42 -37.15
N TYR A 392 -14.61 -8.13 -36.27
CA TYR A 392 -15.03 -8.35 -34.88
C TYR A 392 -15.14 -7.03 -34.10
N PHE A 393 -14.20 -6.12 -34.30
CA PHE A 393 -14.24 -4.78 -33.67
C PHE A 393 -15.51 -4.02 -34.04
N ASP A 394 -15.84 -3.97 -35.33
CA ASP A 394 -16.99 -3.21 -35.83
C ASP A 394 -18.31 -3.83 -35.37
N THR A 395 -18.39 -5.16 -35.33
CA THR A 395 -19.60 -5.88 -34.89
C THR A 395 -19.82 -5.84 -33.37
N HIS A 396 -18.77 -5.79 -32.56
CA HIS A 396 -18.90 -6.05 -31.11
C HIS A 396 -18.33 -4.98 -30.18
N LEU A 397 -17.41 -4.12 -30.62
CA LEU A 397 -16.74 -3.14 -29.75
C LEU A 397 -17.12 -1.69 -30.10
N ASN A 398 -17.40 -1.41 -31.37
CA ASN A 398 -17.67 -0.06 -31.87
C ASN A 398 -18.94 0.60 -31.29
N ALA A 399 -19.85 -0.18 -30.71
CA ALA A 399 -21.08 0.34 -30.11
C ALA A 399 -20.89 0.92 -28.69
N THR A 400 -19.69 0.80 -28.11
CA THR A 400 -19.41 1.27 -26.74
C THR A 400 -18.59 2.56 -26.78
N ASP A 401 -18.89 3.50 -25.87
CA ASP A 401 -18.12 4.76 -25.76
C ASP A 401 -16.69 4.56 -25.21
N ILE A 402 -16.42 3.37 -24.65
CA ILE A 402 -15.12 2.96 -24.10
C ILE A 402 -14.11 2.73 -25.23
N TYR A 403 -14.54 2.19 -26.38
CA TYR A 403 -13.65 1.70 -27.43
C TYR A 403 -13.63 2.60 -28.66
N LYS A 404 -12.43 3.03 -29.07
CA LYS A 404 -12.27 3.86 -30.28
C LYS A 404 -11.16 3.34 -31.18
N TYR A 405 -11.48 3.10 -32.44
CA TYR A 405 -10.47 2.78 -33.44
C TYR A 405 -9.76 4.05 -33.92
N LYS A 406 -8.42 4.05 -33.90
CA LYS A 406 -7.58 5.21 -34.22
C LYS A 406 -6.72 5.02 -35.47
N GLY A 407 -6.85 3.90 -36.18
CA GLY A 407 -6.14 3.63 -37.43
C GLY A 407 -4.87 2.80 -37.25
N VAL A 408 -3.95 2.91 -38.20
CA VAL A 408 -2.67 2.18 -38.22
C VAL A 408 -1.54 3.16 -37.97
N LEU A 409 -0.62 2.81 -37.08
CA LEU A 409 0.58 3.61 -36.78
C LEU A 409 1.73 3.21 -37.71
N GLN A 410 2.49 4.19 -38.18
CA GLN A 410 3.80 3.96 -38.77
C GLN A 410 4.83 3.67 -37.68
N PRO A 411 5.93 2.94 -37.95
CA PRO A 411 6.92 2.55 -36.94
C PRO A 411 7.49 3.73 -36.13
N ASN A 412 7.73 4.88 -36.78
CA ASN A 412 8.22 6.10 -36.13
C ASN A 412 7.18 6.81 -35.25
N GLU A 413 5.90 6.42 -35.35
CA GLU A 413 4.79 7.01 -34.59
C GLU A 413 4.43 6.21 -33.35
N VAL A 414 4.92 4.96 -33.22
CA VAL A 414 4.54 4.05 -32.14
C VAL A 414 4.92 4.62 -30.78
N ILE A 415 6.23 4.81 -30.50
CA ILE A 415 6.69 5.32 -29.20
C ILE A 415 6.10 6.71 -28.86
N PRO A 416 6.08 7.70 -29.78
CA PRO A 416 5.42 8.98 -29.51
C PRO A 416 3.94 8.84 -29.18
N THR A 417 3.24 7.90 -29.81
CA THR A 417 1.83 7.63 -29.53
C THR A 417 1.65 6.98 -28.16
N LEU A 418 2.43 5.94 -27.84
CA LEU A 418 2.36 5.23 -26.56
C LEU A 418 2.55 6.19 -25.38
N LYS A 419 3.50 7.13 -25.45
CA LYS A 419 3.75 8.13 -24.41
C LYS A 419 2.56 9.03 -24.04
N ARG A 420 1.48 9.02 -24.84
CA ARG A 420 0.24 9.78 -24.55
C ARG A 420 -0.78 9.01 -23.71
N TYR A 421 -0.55 7.72 -23.46
CA TYR A 421 -1.46 6.84 -22.74
C TYR A 421 -0.97 6.53 -21.32
N ASP A 422 -1.91 6.13 -20.47
CA ASP A 422 -1.67 5.75 -19.07
C ASP A 422 -1.24 4.28 -18.93
N ALA A 423 -1.59 3.43 -19.91
CA ALA A 423 -1.25 2.01 -19.94
C ALA A 423 -1.38 1.42 -21.35
N LEU A 424 -0.72 0.29 -21.59
CA LEU A 424 -0.98 -0.61 -22.72
C LEU A 424 -1.88 -1.77 -22.25
N ILE A 425 -2.87 -2.17 -23.05
CA ILE A 425 -3.59 -3.44 -22.87
C ILE A 425 -3.29 -4.39 -24.02
N PHE A 426 -2.86 -5.61 -23.67
CA PHE A 426 -2.45 -6.66 -24.60
C PHE A 426 -3.09 -8.01 -24.22
N PRO A 427 -4.39 -8.20 -24.46
CA PRO A 427 -5.15 -9.38 -24.06
C PRO A 427 -4.99 -10.57 -25.04
N SER A 428 -3.92 -10.56 -25.83
CA SER A 428 -3.74 -11.49 -26.95
C SER A 428 -3.70 -12.93 -26.47
N HIS A 429 -4.48 -13.79 -27.12
CA HIS A 429 -4.40 -15.24 -26.98
C HIS A 429 -4.07 -15.88 -28.34
N TYR A 430 -3.43 -15.12 -29.22
CA TYR A 430 -3.09 -15.58 -30.55
C TYR A 430 -2.02 -16.67 -30.47
N ILE A 431 -2.28 -17.80 -31.12
CA ILE A 431 -1.40 -18.98 -31.08
C ILE A 431 -0.01 -18.70 -31.67
N GLY A 432 0.16 -17.68 -32.50
CA GLY A 432 1.45 -17.28 -33.05
C GLY A 432 2.20 -16.22 -32.24
N GLU A 433 1.72 -15.83 -31.05
CA GLU A 433 2.51 -14.94 -30.18
C GLU A 433 3.81 -15.62 -29.75
N GLY A 434 4.89 -14.83 -29.75
CA GLY A 434 6.24 -15.21 -29.36
C GLY A 434 6.83 -14.11 -28.49
N CYS A 435 7.60 -13.22 -29.10
CA CYS A 435 8.15 -12.01 -28.49
C CYS A 435 7.43 -10.79 -29.08
N PRO A 436 6.31 -10.32 -28.51
CA PRO A 436 5.55 -9.23 -29.12
C PRO A 436 6.33 -7.92 -28.93
N GLY A 437 6.85 -7.36 -30.03
CA GLY A 437 7.66 -6.14 -30.01
C GLY A 437 6.97 -4.96 -29.32
N ILE A 438 5.65 -4.91 -29.37
CA ILE A 438 4.86 -3.88 -28.70
C ILE A 438 5.02 -3.85 -27.18
N LEU A 439 5.29 -4.99 -26.55
CA LEU A 439 5.55 -5.03 -25.11
C LEU A 439 6.87 -4.31 -24.80
N VAL A 440 7.91 -4.54 -25.59
CA VAL A 440 9.20 -3.83 -25.45
C VAL A 440 9.01 -2.33 -25.72
N GLU A 441 8.28 -1.96 -26.76
CA GLU A 441 7.99 -0.56 -27.09
C GLU A 441 7.22 0.16 -25.96
N ALA A 442 6.26 -0.53 -25.32
CA ALA A 442 5.55 0.00 -24.16
C ALA A 442 6.46 0.16 -22.94
N LEU A 443 7.33 -0.81 -22.65
CA LEU A 443 8.34 -0.68 -21.60
C LEU A 443 9.23 0.55 -21.85
N SER A 444 9.74 0.72 -23.07
CA SER A 444 10.57 1.89 -23.44
C SER A 444 9.80 3.22 -23.42
N ALA A 445 8.48 3.20 -23.56
CA ALA A 445 7.61 4.36 -23.43
C ALA A 445 7.18 4.65 -21.99
N SER A 446 7.67 3.89 -21.00
CA SER A 446 7.28 3.97 -19.59
C SER A 446 5.79 3.67 -19.37
N LEU A 447 5.23 2.73 -20.12
CA LEU A 447 3.82 2.34 -19.99
C LEU A 447 3.68 1.07 -19.13
N PRO A 448 2.89 1.10 -18.05
CA PRO A 448 2.38 -0.11 -17.42
C PRO A 448 1.64 -0.98 -18.43
N ILE A 449 1.83 -2.30 -18.35
CA ILE A 449 1.25 -3.25 -19.31
C ILE A 449 0.20 -4.12 -18.61
N ILE A 450 -1.02 -4.16 -19.15
CA ILE A 450 -2.04 -5.15 -18.79
C ILE A 450 -2.04 -6.23 -19.87
N ALA A 451 -1.37 -7.35 -19.64
CA ALA A 451 -1.22 -8.43 -20.63
C ALA A 451 -1.97 -9.70 -20.20
N SER A 452 -2.37 -10.53 -21.16
CA SER A 452 -2.71 -11.92 -20.87
C SER A 452 -1.50 -12.66 -20.31
N ASP A 453 -1.73 -13.59 -19.38
CA ASP A 453 -0.79 -14.63 -19.02
C ASP A 453 -0.79 -15.69 -20.13
N TRP A 454 -0.23 -15.30 -21.27
CA TRP A 454 -0.17 -16.08 -22.49
C TRP A 454 1.27 -16.22 -22.95
N LYS A 455 1.77 -17.46 -22.97
CA LYS A 455 3.10 -17.83 -23.44
C LYS A 455 4.21 -17.02 -22.76
N TYR A 456 4.92 -16.18 -23.51
CA TYR A 456 6.12 -15.46 -23.07
C TYR A 456 5.82 -14.04 -22.58
N ASN A 457 4.55 -13.65 -22.43
CA ASN A 457 4.22 -12.31 -21.92
C ASN A 457 4.82 -12.05 -20.52
N ASN A 458 5.00 -13.10 -19.72
CA ASN A 458 5.65 -13.07 -18.41
C ASN A 458 7.16 -12.73 -18.46
N GLU A 459 7.81 -12.86 -19.62
CA GLU A 459 9.20 -12.39 -19.81
C GLU A 459 9.27 -10.85 -19.84
N PHE A 460 8.19 -10.18 -20.27
CA PHE A 460 8.12 -8.72 -20.36
C PHE A 460 7.45 -8.10 -19.13
N VAL A 461 6.44 -8.78 -18.59
CA VAL A 461 5.58 -8.27 -17.53
C VAL A 461 5.77 -9.08 -16.24
N THR A 462 6.28 -8.42 -15.21
CA THR A 462 6.32 -8.91 -13.85
C THR A 462 5.05 -8.45 -13.13
N ASN A 463 4.17 -9.40 -12.81
CA ASN A 463 2.86 -9.11 -12.21
C ASN A 463 2.98 -8.27 -10.93
N GLY A 464 2.30 -7.12 -10.89
CA GLY A 464 2.30 -6.19 -9.76
C GLY A 464 3.49 -5.23 -9.69
N ASP A 465 4.51 -5.39 -10.55
CA ASP A 465 5.71 -4.53 -10.57
C ASP A 465 5.69 -3.51 -11.71
N ASN A 466 5.74 -3.98 -12.97
CA ASN A 466 5.70 -3.13 -14.17
C ASN A 466 4.41 -3.27 -14.99
N GLY A 467 3.46 -4.06 -14.49
CA GLY A 467 2.19 -4.34 -15.14
C GLY A 467 1.40 -5.42 -14.43
N PHE A 468 0.40 -5.97 -15.11
CA PHE A 468 -0.43 -7.06 -14.64
C PHE A 468 -0.46 -8.18 -15.67
N LEU A 469 -0.26 -9.41 -15.19
CA LEU A 469 -0.53 -10.64 -15.94
C LEU A 469 -1.93 -11.12 -15.58
N CYS A 470 -2.85 -10.94 -16.52
CA CYS A 470 -4.25 -11.28 -16.40
C CYS A 470 -4.49 -12.70 -16.91
N GLU A 471 -5.19 -13.53 -16.14
CA GLU A 471 -5.57 -14.87 -16.56
C GLU A 471 -6.26 -14.84 -17.95
N THR A 472 -5.76 -15.65 -18.87
CA THR A 472 -6.25 -15.68 -20.26
C THR A 472 -7.74 -16.07 -20.29
N TYR A 473 -8.54 -15.35 -21.09
CA TYR A 473 -10.00 -15.50 -21.20
C TYR A 473 -10.82 -15.10 -19.95
N ASN A 474 -10.19 -14.61 -18.87
CA ASN A 474 -10.91 -14.14 -17.69
C ASN A 474 -11.04 -12.61 -17.69
N PRO A 475 -12.19 -12.03 -18.10
CA PRO A 475 -12.35 -10.58 -18.13
C PRO A 475 -12.29 -9.91 -16.75
N ASN A 476 -12.53 -10.63 -15.65
CA ASN A 476 -12.47 -10.05 -14.30
C ASN A 476 -11.03 -9.65 -13.93
N SER A 477 -10.04 -10.45 -14.33
CA SER A 477 -8.63 -10.15 -14.01
C SER A 477 -8.17 -8.84 -14.68
N TYR A 478 -8.64 -8.56 -15.91
CA TYR A 478 -8.41 -7.29 -16.60
C TYR A 478 -9.15 -6.14 -15.93
N VAL A 479 -10.39 -6.33 -15.49
CA VAL A 479 -11.16 -5.31 -14.78
C VAL A 479 -10.48 -4.91 -13.49
N GLU A 480 -9.96 -5.87 -12.72
CA GLU A 480 -9.20 -5.57 -11.49
C GLU A 480 -7.91 -4.81 -11.79
N ALA A 481 -7.15 -5.21 -12.81
CA ALA A 481 -5.97 -4.45 -13.27
C ALA A 481 -6.33 -3.01 -13.67
N ILE A 482 -7.39 -2.83 -14.45
CA ILE A 482 -7.91 -1.51 -14.86
C ILE A 482 -8.34 -0.69 -13.64
N LYS A 483 -9.02 -1.30 -12.66
CA LYS A 483 -9.43 -0.62 -11.41
C LYS A 483 -8.22 -0.15 -10.61
N VAL A 484 -7.18 -0.98 -10.46
CA VAL A 484 -5.97 -0.60 -9.73
C VAL A 484 -5.31 0.61 -10.41
N LEU A 485 -5.14 0.57 -11.74
CA LEU A 485 -4.55 1.70 -12.46
C LEU A 485 -5.45 2.95 -12.41
N LEU A 486 -6.77 2.80 -12.56
CA LEU A 486 -7.73 3.90 -12.53
C LEU A 486 -7.75 4.59 -11.16
N LEU A 487 -7.84 3.80 -10.08
CA LEU A 487 -8.06 4.29 -8.72
C LEU A 487 -6.76 4.67 -8.00
N ASN A 488 -5.62 4.10 -8.40
CA ASN A 488 -4.34 4.34 -7.76
C ASN A 488 -3.29 4.90 -8.73
N LYS A 489 -3.29 6.23 -8.84
CA LYS A 489 -2.31 6.97 -9.63
C LYS A 489 -0.86 6.68 -9.21
N ALA A 490 -0.58 6.57 -7.91
CA ALA A 490 0.77 6.36 -7.42
C ALA A 490 1.33 4.99 -7.86
N ILE A 491 0.49 3.95 -7.81
CA ILE A 491 0.84 2.63 -8.37
C ILE A 491 1.10 2.74 -9.87
N ARG A 492 0.22 3.40 -10.63
CA ARG A 492 0.41 3.59 -12.08
C ARG A 492 1.74 4.27 -12.41
N GLU A 493 2.07 5.37 -11.74
CA GLU A 493 3.33 6.10 -11.97
C GLU A 493 4.57 5.29 -11.59
N ARG A 494 4.49 4.50 -10.52
CA ARG A 494 5.59 3.61 -10.14
C ARG A 494 5.74 2.47 -11.14
N MET A 495 4.64 1.86 -11.59
CA MET A 495 4.66 0.83 -12.62
C MET A 495 5.25 1.37 -13.92
N ALA A 496 4.97 2.63 -14.27
CA ALA A 496 5.58 3.31 -15.42
C ALA A 496 7.10 3.43 -15.29
N GLU A 497 7.60 3.80 -14.12
CA GLU A 497 9.05 3.84 -13.84
C GLU A 497 9.68 2.45 -13.91
N ARG A 498 9.02 1.43 -13.33
CA ARG A 498 9.47 0.03 -13.36
C ARG A 498 9.45 -0.54 -14.77
N ALA A 499 8.46 -0.19 -15.58
CA ALA A 499 8.40 -0.53 -17.00
C ALA A 499 9.60 0.03 -17.76
N TYR A 500 9.95 1.31 -17.54
CA TYR A 500 11.13 1.91 -18.14
C TYR A 500 12.44 1.22 -17.70
N LYS A 501 12.59 0.91 -16.40
CA LYS A 501 13.74 0.15 -15.89
C LYS A 501 13.85 -1.22 -16.55
N ARG A 502 12.74 -1.95 -16.66
CA ARG A 502 12.67 -3.26 -17.32
C ARG A 502 13.03 -3.19 -18.81
N SER A 503 12.76 -2.07 -19.48
CA SER A 503 13.15 -1.89 -20.88
C SER A 503 14.66 -2.03 -21.13
N GLY A 504 15.50 -1.77 -20.11
CA GLY A 504 16.95 -1.93 -20.18
C GLY A 504 17.40 -3.36 -20.50
N ASP A 505 16.63 -4.36 -20.08
CA ASP A 505 16.89 -5.78 -20.34
C ASP A 505 16.81 -6.13 -21.83
N PHE A 506 16.06 -5.33 -22.59
CA PHE A 506 15.85 -5.48 -24.04
C PHE A 506 16.65 -4.47 -24.87
N SER A 507 17.61 -3.77 -24.25
CA SER A 507 18.39 -2.72 -24.91
C SER A 507 19.47 -3.29 -25.84
N ALA A 508 19.80 -2.52 -26.89
CA ALA A 508 20.93 -2.84 -27.77
C ALA A 508 22.25 -2.97 -26.99
N ASN A 509 22.46 -2.13 -25.97
CA ASN A 509 23.64 -2.21 -25.10
C ASN A 509 23.74 -3.55 -24.39
N ARG A 510 22.63 -4.06 -23.84
CA ARG A 510 22.59 -5.38 -23.19
C ARG A 510 22.94 -6.49 -24.17
N ALA A 511 22.39 -6.43 -25.39
CA ALA A 511 22.71 -7.39 -26.45
C ALA A 511 24.20 -7.35 -26.84
N ILE A 512 24.79 -6.16 -26.99
CA ILE A 512 26.22 -5.97 -27.28
C ILE A 512 27.08 -6.59 -26.18
N THR A 513 26.73 -6.37 -24.90
CA THR A 513 27.46 -6.96 -23.77
C THR A 513 27.43 -8.48 -23.81
N LEU A 514 26.25 -9.09 -24.02
CA LEU A 514 26.09 -10.55 -24.07
C LEU A 514 26.89 -11.17 -25.21
N ILE A 515 26.81 -10.60 -26.43
CA ILE A 515 27.59 -11.09 -27.57
C ILE A 515 29.09 -10.94 -27.29
N GLY A 516 29.50 -9.81 -26.70
CA GLY A 516 30.90 -9.57 -26.34
C GLY A 516 31.47 -10.61 -25.38
N GLU A 517 30.66 -11.17 -24.47
CA GLU A 517 31.08 -12.24 -23.57
C GLU A 517 31.38 -13.56 -24.30
N TYR A 518 30.57 -13.92 -25.30
CA TYR A 518 30.81 -15.12 -26.13
C TYR A 518 31.96 -14.96 -27.13
N MET A 519 32.37 -13.72 -27.41
CA MET A 519 33.45 -13.40 -28.34
C MET A 519 34.81 -13.24 -27.65
N LYS A 520 34.89 -13.43 -26.33
CA LYS A 520 36.18 -13.48 -25.61
C LYS A 520 36.90 -14.79 -25.96
N PRO A 521 38.19 -14.73 -26.32
CA PRO A 521 38.96 -15.88 -26.80
C PRO A 521 39.16 -16.97 -25.75
#